data_AF-A0A932DTH7-F1
#
_entry.id   AF-A0A932DTH7-F1
#
_cell.length_a   1.000
_cell.length_b   1.000
_cell.length_c   1.000
_cell.angle_alpha   90.00
_cell.angle_beta   90.00
_cell.angle_gamma   90.00
#
_symmetry.space_group_name_H-M   'P 1'
#
loop_
_entity.id
_entity.type
_entity.pdbx_description
1 polymer ?
#
loop_
_entity_poly.entity_id
_entity_poly.type
_entity_poly.pdbx_seq_one_letter_code
_entity_poly.pdbx_strand_id
1 'polypeptide(L)'
;MSRPRKSVTRREFLLEAALATGTVALGAVAGAPAAFGQAAKPAEPRLGGQLIGKLEGPELVLDPVKWPKKFSEAPMLAELVKAGKLPPVERRVPAEPLVIKPVHSIGRYGGTWRRGFTGPGDQENGNRIVSADKLLFWEYTGTKVMPCVARQWLLADDGKSVTLYLRKGHRWSDGHPFTADDFVFWYE
;
A
#
# COMPACT_ATOMS: atom_id res chain seq x y z
N MET A 1 56.68 -16.61 3.86
CA MET A 1 56.65 -15.24 4.43
C MET A 1 55.21 -14.77 4.45
N SER A 2 54.56 -14.77 5.62
CA SER A 2 53.14 -14.42 5.79
C SER A 2 53.00 -12.94 6.13
N ARG A 3 52.23 -12.17 5.36
CA ARG A 3 51.89 -10.77 5.70
C ARG A 3 50.85 -10.77 6.84
N PRO A 4 51.00 -9.94 7.87
CA PRO A 4 50.03 -9.89 8.97
C PRO A 4 48.70 -9.29 8.47
N ARG A 5 47.56 -9.91 8.83
CA ARG A 5 46.24 -9.30 8.65
C ARG A 5 46.12 -8.13 9.63
N LYS A 6 45.94 -6.91 9.13
CA LYS A 6 45.52 -5.78 9.95
C LYS A 6 44.10 -6.04 10.45
N SER A 7 43.90 -6.06 11.76
CA SER A 7 42.56 -6.12 12.37
C SER A 7 41.91 -4.74 12.31
N VAL A 8 40.89 -4.59 11.48
CA VAL A 8 40.06 -3.37 11.46
C VAL A 8 39.07 -3.45 12.62
N THR A 9 39.08 -2.45 13.49
CA THR A 9 38.16 -2.36 14.62
C THR A 9 36.78 -1.88 14.16
N ARG A 10 35.71 -2.21 14.90
CA ARG A 10 34.33 -1.76 14.58
C ARG A 10 34.21 -0.24 14.44
N ARG A 11 35.06 0.52 15.15
CA ARG A 11 35.10 1.98 15.09
C ARG A 11 35.73 2.49 13.79
N GLU A 12 36.78 1.84 13.31
CA GLU A 12 37.41 2.16 12.02
C GLU A 12 36.50 1.80 10.84
N PHE A 13 35.75 0.70 10.94
CA PHE A 13 34.74 0.33 9.94
C PHE A 13 33.64 1.39 9.81
N LEU A 14 33.18 1.97 10.93
CA LEU A 14 32.15 3.02 10.91
C LEU A 14 32.67 4.37 10.41
N LEU A 15 33.96 4.66 10.61
CA LEU A 15 34.58 5.89 10.11
C LEU A 15 34.85 5.82 8.59
N GLU A 16 35.30 4.67 8.08
CA GLU A 16 35.48 4.45 6.63
C GLU A 16 34.14 4.46 5.87
N ALA A 17 33.06 3.93 6.47
CA ALA A 17 31.73 3.99 5.89
C ALA A 17 31.16 5.41 5.77
N ALA A 18 31.65 6.36 6.58
CA ALA A 18 31.17 7.75 6.60
C ALA A 18 31.88 8.68 5.59
N LEU A 19 32.98 8.24 4.97
CA LEU A 19 33.76 9.04 3.99
C LEU A 19 33.39 8.77 2.52
N ALA A 20 32.39 7.92 2.25
CA ALA A 20 31.86 7.70 0.91
C ALA A 20 30.60 8.52 0.56
N THR A 21 30.17 9.45 1.41
CA THR A 21 29.07 10.39 1.10
C THR A 21 29.61 11.77 0.82
N GLY A 22 29.44 12.18 -0.44
CA GLY A 22 29.96 13.43 -1.02
C GLY A 22 29.55 14.69 -0.26
N THR A 23 30.43 15.68 -0.35
CA THR A 23 30.25 17.06 0.11
C THR A 23 28.95 17.66 -0.43
N VAL A 24 28.01 18.03 0.46
CA VAL A 24 26.89 18.92 0.14
C VAL A 24 27.32 20.35 0.47
N ALA A 25 27.46 21.18 -0.56
CA ALA A 25 27.62 22.62 -0.41
C ALA A 25 26.29 23.24 0.07
N LEU A 26 26.37 24.04 1.14
CA LEU A 26 25.25 24.85 1.64
C LEU A 26 25.00 26.05 0.70
N GLY A 27 23.80 26.11 0.13
CA GLY A 27 23.26 27.29 -0.53
C GLY A 27 21.74 27.33 -0.35
N ALA A 28 21.24 28.30 0.41
CA ALA A 28 19.83 28.45 0.75
C ALA A 28 19.09 29.27 -0.31
N VAL A 29 17.96 28.78 -0.86
CA VAL A 29 16.83 29.60 -1.36
C VAL A 29 15.52 28.79 -1.35
N ALA A 30 14.49 29.38 -0.72
CA ALA A 30 13.02 29.28 -0.86
C ALA A 30 12.30 27.97 -1.33
N GLY A 31 11.36 27.51 -0.49
CA GLY A 31 10.03 26.96 -0.80
C GLY A 31 9.84 26.10 -2.06
N ALA A 32 9.89 24.77 -1.90
CA ALA A 32 9.41 23.76 -2.85
C ALA A 32 8.90 22.53 -2.06
N PRO A 33 7.98 21.71 -2.61
CA PRO A 33 7.23 20.72 -1.84
C PRO A 33 8.12 19.57 -1.38
N ALA A 34 7.78 18.98 -0.22
CA ALA A 34 8.45 17.85 0.38
C ALA A 34 8.80 16.77 -0.65
N ALA A 35 10.08 16.42 -0.71
CA ALA A 35 10.59 15.41 -1.62
C ALA A 35 10.00 14.05 -1.26
N PHE A 36 9.24 13.46 -2.18
CA PHE A 36 8.94 12.03 -2.13
C PHE A 36 10.26 11.25 -2.11
N GLY A 37 10.36 10.29 -1.18
CA GLY A 37 11.56 9.48 -0.97
C GLY A 37 12.19 9.04 -2.28
N GLN A 38 13.51 9.24 -2.40
CA GLN A 38 14.29 8.85 -3.56
C GLN A 38 14.01 7.39 -3.92
N ALA A 39 13.60 7.16 -5.17
CA ALA A 39 13.52 5.83 -5.73
C ALA A 39 14.90 5.16 -5.60
N ALA A 40 14.94 3.94 -5.07
CA ALA A 40 16.15 3.14 -4.99
C ALA A 40 16.76 3.00 -6.40
N LYS A 41 18.09 3.12 -6.51
CA LYS A 41 18.82 2.89 -7.78
C LYS A 41 18.44 1.51 -8.36
N PRO A 42 18.29 1.36 -9.69
CA PRO A 42 17.98 0.07 -10.30
C PRO A 42 19.07 -0.93 -9.94
N ALA A 43 18.69 -2.01 -9.26
CA ALA A 43 19.61 -3.12 -8.99
C ALA A 43 19.93 -3.87 -10.29
N GLU A 44 21.18 -4.33 -10.43
CA GLU A 44 21.61 -5.15 -11.56
C GLU A 44 20.73 -6.41 -11.73
N PRO A 45 20.55 -6.93 -12.96
CA PRO A 45 19.70 -8.08 -13.20
C PRO A 45 20.24 -9.31 -12.46
N ARG A 46 19.48 -9.77 -11.46
CA ARG A 46 19.82 -10.99 -10.71
C ARG A 46 19.58 -12.24 -11.58
N LEU A 47 20.43 -13.25 -11.44
CA LEU A 47 20.20 -14.58 -12.02
C LEU A 47 18.78 -15.06 -11.68
N GLY A 48 18.01 -15.45 -12.70
CA GLY A 48 16.59 -15.81 -12.55
C GLY A 48 15.58 -14.71 -12.95
N GLY A 49 16.05 -13.51 -13.31
CA GLY A 49 15.19 -12.42 -13.81
C GLY A 49 14.38 -12.74 -15.07
N GLN A 50 14.70 -13.83 -15.77
CA GLN A 50 13.98 -14.34 -16.95
C GLN A 50 12.90 -15.38 -16.62
N LEU A 51 12.82 -15.89 -15.38
CA LEU A 51 11.84 -16.93 -15.00
C LEU A 51 10.48 -16.34 -14.62
N ILE A 52 10.42 -15.02 -14.43
CA ILE A 52 9.20 -14.29 -14.17
C ILE A 52 8.78 -13.70 -15.52
N GLY A 53 7.59 -14.08 -15.99
CA GLY A 53 7.01 -13.49 -17.21
C GLY A 53 6.83 -11.98 -17.08
N LYS A 54 6.23 -11.35 -18.08
CA LYS A 54 5.91 -9.91 -17.99
C LYS A 54 4.99 -9.67 -16.79
N LEU A 55 5.47 -8.90 -15.81
CA LEU A 55 4.66 -8.51 -14.68
C LEU A 55 3.49 -7.64 -15.15
N GLU A 56 2.30 -8.00 -14.70
CA GLU A 56 1.08 -7.25 -14.93
C GLU A 56 0.33 -7.07 -13.62
N GLY A 57 -0.37 -5.95 -13.50
CA GLY A 57 -1.16 -5.66 -12.32
C GLY A 57 -2.09 -4.47 -12.52
N PRO A 58 -2.97 -4.24 -11.55
CA PRO A 58 -3.98 -3.21 -11.66
C PRO A 58 -3.35 -1.82 -11.49
N GLU A 59 -4.01 -0.82 -12.07
CA GLU A 59 -3.60 0.58 -11.98
C GLU A 59 -4.55 1.32 -11.04
N LEU A 60 -4.02 2.12 -10.10
CA LEU A 60 -4.84 2.96 -9.22
C LEU A 60 -5.15 4.31 -9.88
N VAL A 61 -6.42 4.69 -9.89
CA VAL A 61 -6.88 6.00 -10.39
C VAL A 61 -6.95 6.98 -9.23
N LEU A 62 -5.86 7.72 -9.03
CA LEU A 62 -5.72 8.65 -7.89
C LEU A 62 -6.31 10.04 -8.15
N ASP A 63 -6.57 10.38 -9.42
CA ASP A 63 -7.16 11.66 -9.82
C ASP A 63 -8.68 11.68 -9.54
N PRO A 64 -9.16 12.55 -8.63
CA PRO A 64 -10.58 12.62 -8.28
C PRO A 64 -11.50 12.97 -9.44
N VAL A 65 -11.00 13.66 -10.47
CA VAL A 65 -11.79 14.02 -11.66
C VAL A 65 -12.19 12.77 -12.45
N LYS A 66 -11.39 11.70 -12.36
CA LYS A 66 -11.60 10.44 -13.06
C LYS A 66 -12.39 9.42 -12.23
N TRP A 67 -12.81 9.77 -11.02
CA TRP A 67 -13.59 8.86 -10.18
C TRP A 67 -15.00 8.65 -10.74
N PRO A 68 -15.56 7.43 -10.61
CA PRO A 68 -16.92 7.15 -11.03
C PRO A 68 -17.92 7.94 -10.19
N LYS A 69 -18.86 8.62 -10.86
CA LYS A 69 -19.95 9.38 -10.21
C LYS A 69 -21.21 8.56 -9.97
N LYS A 70 -21.30 7.38 -10.59
CA LYS A 70 -22.40 6.43 -10.46
C LYS A 70 -21.82 5.10 -10.01
N PHE A 71 -22.50 4.44 -9.11
CA PHE A 71 -22.09 3.15 -8.59
C PHE A 71 -23.06 2.07 -9.02
N SER A 72 -22.55 0.86 -9.07
CA SER A 72 -23.34 -0.36 -9.22
C SER A 72 -22.93 -1.30 -8.10
N GLU A 73 -23.77 -2.29 -7.81
CA GLU A 73 -23.51 -3.25 -6.75
C GLU A 73 -23.87 -4.66 -7.18
N ALA A 74 -23.39 -5.64 -6.43
CA ALA A 74 -23.70 -7.04 -6.70
C ALA A 74 -25.23 -7.28 -6.59
N PRO A 75 -25.83 -8.11 -7.45
CA PRO A 75 -27.27 -8.36 -7.44
C PRO A 75 -27.81 -8.79 -6.07
N MET A 76 -27.07 -9.61 -5.33
CA MET A 76 -27.44 -10.04 -3.98
C MET A 76 -27.56 -8.87 -2.99
N LEU A 77 -26.77 -7.81 -3.15
CA LEU A 77 -26.82 -6.62 -2.29
C LEU A 77 -27.98 -5.72 -2.69
N ALA A 78 -28.24 -5.58 -4.00
CA ALA A 78 -29.39 -4.83 -4.50
C ALA A 78 -30.72 -5.39 -3.95
N GLU A 79 -30.86 -6.71 -3.84
CA GLU A 79 -32.04 -7.33 -3.21
C GLU A 79 -32.16 -6.98 -1.71
N LEU A 80 -31.04 -6.89 -0.98
CA LEU A 80 -31.05 -6.45 0.42
C LEU A 80 -31.42 -4.97 0.56
N VAL A 81 -30.98 -4.12 -0.36
CA VAL A 81 -31.37 -2.70 -0.41
C VAL A 81 -32.86 -2.57 -0.69
N LYS A 82 -33.38 -3.30 -1.69
CA LYS A 82 -34.81 -3.34 -2.00
C LYS A 82 -35.65 -3.85 -0.83
N ALA A 83 -35.13 -4.79 -0.06
CA ALA A 83 -35.77 -5.28 1.16
C ALA A 83 -35.62 -4.35 2.38
N GLY A 84 -34.95 -3.20 2.25
CA GLY A 84 -34.72 -2.25 3.34
C GLY A 84 -33.72 -2.72 4.41
N LYS A 85 -32.99 -3.82 4.15
CA LYS A 85 -32.02 -4.41 5.09
C LYS A 85 -30.61 -3.84 4.94
N LEU A 86 -30.35 -3.12 3.87
CA LEU A 86 -29.05 -2.52 3.58
C LEU A 86 -29.23 -1.10 3.03
N PRO A 87 -28.43 -0.11 3.44
CA PRO A 87 -28.42 1.19 2.78
C PRO A 87 -28.00 1.09 1.30
N PRO A 88 -28.45 2.00 0.43
CA PRO A 88 -28.03 2.02 -0.97
C PRO A 88 -26.51 2.25 -1.10
N VAL A 89 -25.93 1.81 -2.22
CA VAL A 89 -24.48 1.80 -2.45
C VAL A 89 -23.84 3.18 -2.28
N GLU A 90 -24.52 4.25 -2.68
CA GLU A 90 -24.05 5.63 -2.56
C GLU A 90 -23.85 6.08 -1.10
N ARG A 91 -24.52 5.42 -0.14
CA ARG A 91 -24.37 5.69 1.29
C ARG A 91 -23.33 4.80 1.97
N ARG A 92 -22.90 3.73 1.30
CA ARG A 92 -21.90 2.76 1.81
C ARG A 92 -20.51 3.02 1.27
N VAL A 93 -20.41 3.44 0.00
CA VAL A 93 -19.13 3.80 -0.61
C VAL A 93 -18.68 5.15 -0.03
N PRO A 94 -17.43 5.28 0.45
CA PRO A 94 -16.91 6.54 0.96
C PRO A 94 -16.88 7.64 -0.11
N ALA A 95 -16.86 8.89 0.31
CA ALA A 95 -16.71 10.03 -0.61
C ALA A 95 -15.39 9.98 -1.40
N GLU A 96 -14.36 9.33 -0.84
CA GLU A 96 -13.05 9.15 -1.46
C GLU A 96 -12.77 7.64 -1.66
N PRO A 97 -13.38 6.99 -2.67
CA PRO A 97 -13.20 5.56 -2.88
C PRO A 97 -11.80 5.22 -3.40
N LEU A 98 -11.35 3.98 -3.15
CA LEU A 98 -10.20 3.42 -3.86
C LEU A 98 -10.66 2.97 -5.25
N VAL A 99 -10.20 3.66 -6.30
CA VAL A 99 -10.58 3.36 -7.68
C VAL A 99 -9.46 2.57 -8.35
N ILE A 100 -9.80 1.36 -8.81
CA ILE A 100 -8.86 0.41 -9.41
C ILE A 100 -9.27 0.16 -10.86
N LYS A 101 -8.35 0.39 -11.79
CA LYS A 101 -8.47 -0.04 -13.18
C LYS A 101 -7.99 -1.49 -13.28
N PRO A 102 -8.85 -2.42 -13.74
CA PRO A 102 -8.50 -3.84 -13.82
C PRO A 102 -7.37 -4.12 -14.80
N VAL A 103 -6.67 -5.25 -14.58
CA VAL A 103 -5.54 -5.72 -15.41
C VAL A 103 -5.96 -5.97 -16.86
N HIS A 104 -7.07 -6.70 -17.07
CA HIS A 104 -7.52 -7.10 -18.40
C HIS A 104 -8.81 -6.41 -18.82
N SER A 105 -9.86 -6.49 -17.99
CA SER A 105 -11.18 -5.95 -18.32
C SER A 105 -12.01 -5.68 -17.07
N ILE A 106 -13.07 -4.89 -17.22
CA ILE A 106 -14.08 -4.69 -16.18
C ILE A 106 -14.69 -6.05 -15.80
N GLY A 107 -14.72 -6.34 -14.50
CA GLY A 107 -15.25 -7.59 -13.97
C GLY A 107 -16.78 -7.68 -14.03
N ARG A 108 -17.31 -8.89 -13.82
CA ARG A 108 -18.75 -9.15 -13.64
C ARG A 108 -19.01 -9.64 -12.23
N TYR A 109 -20.08 -9.16 -11.61
CA TYR A 109 -20.46 -9.62 -10.27
C TYR A 109 -20.87 -11.10 -10.26
N GLY A 110 -20.60 -11.77 -9.12
CA GLY A 110 -21.12 -13.09 -8.81
C GLY A 110 -20.11 -14.22 -8.95
N GLY A 111 -20.63 -15.44 -8.80
CA GLY A 111 -19.85 -16.67 -8.73
C GLY A 111 -19.37 -17.00 -7.31
N THR A 112 -18.78 -18.19 -7.17
CA THR A 112 -18.18 -18.68 -5.92
C THR A 112 -16.74 -19.09 -6.20
N TRP A 113 -15.79 -18.41 -5.54
CA TRP A 113 -14.39 -18.78 -5.63
C TRP A 113 -14.09 -19.98 -4.72
N ARG A 114 -13.99 -21.17 -5.33
CA ARG A 114 -13.66 -22.42 -4.62
C ARG A 114 -12.15 -22.57 -4.51
N ARG A 115 -11.64 -22.84 -3.30
CA ARG A 115 -10.21 -23.00 -3.01
C ARG A 115 -9.96 -24.24 -2.16
N GLY A 116 -8.76 -24.81 -2.27
CA GLY A 116 -8.29 -25.86 -1.37
C GLY A 116 -7.76 -25.27 -0.06
N PHE A 117 -8.03 -25.94 1.04
CA PHE A 117 -7.60 -25.56 2.38
C PHE A 117 -7.12 -26.82 3.11
N THR A 118 -5.92 -26.78 3.70
CA THR A 118 -5.33 -27.97 4.36
C THR A 118 -5.70 -28.08 5.84
N GLY A 119 -6.66 -27.27 6.30
CA GLY A 119 -7.14 -27.25 7.68
C GLY A 119 -6.72 -25.99 8.46
N PRO A 120 -7.12 -25.85 9.74
CA PRO A 120 -6.99 -24.61 10.50
C PRO A 120 -5.57 -24.03 10.64
N GLY A 121 -4.53 -24.84 10.42
CA GLY A 121 -3.14 -24.39 10.42
C GLY A 121 -2.71 -23.60 9.17
N ASP A 122 -3.48 -23.68 8.08
CA ASP A 122 -3.20 -22.98 6.81
C ASP A 122 -3.69 -21.53 6.82
N GLN A 123 -3.44 -20.82 7.93
CA GLN A 123 -3.91 -19.45 8.18
C GLN A 123 -3.57 -18.50 7.03
N GLU A 124 -2.39 -18.67 6.43
CA GLU A 124 -1.92 -17.82 5.33
C GLU A 124 -2.74 -17.98 4.04
N ASN A 125 -3.43 -19.11 3.84
CA ASN A 125 -4.33 -19.27 2.71
C ASN A 125 -5.56 -18.35 2.83
N GLY A 126 -6.11 -18.24 4.04
CA GLY A 126 -7.17 -17.29 4.38
C GLY A 126 -6.67 -15.85 4.36
N ASN A 127 -5.51 -15.59 4.97
CA ASN A 127 -4.87 -14.29 5.04
C ASN A 127 -4.77 -13.63 3.65
N ARG A 128 -4.31 -14.37 2.63
CA ARG A 128 -4.16 -13.86 1.25
C ARG A 128 -5.46 -13.37 0.60
N ILE A 129 -6.63 -13.75 1.10
CA ILE A 129 -7.93 -13.28 0.61
C ILE A 129 -8.33 -12.00 1.34
N VAL A 130 -8.27 -12.02 2.67
CA VAL A 130 -8.85 -10.95 3.50
C VAL A 130 -7.88 -9.80 3.77
N SER A 131 -6.58 -9.99 3.49
CA SER A 131 -5.54 -9.00 3.75
C SER A 131 -5.29 -8.02 2.60
N ALA A 132 -6.20 -7.91 1.64
CA ALA A 132 -6.09 -6.90 0.60
C ALA A 132 -6.26 -5.46 1.15
N ASP A 133 -7.03 -5.29 2.24
CA ASP A 133 -7.38 -3.99 2.81
C ASP A 133 -6.38 -3.52 3.87
N LYS A 134 -5.13 -3.24 3.45
CA LYS A 134 -4.09 -2.67 4.32
C LYS A 134 -4.23 -1.14 4.42
N LEU A 135 -3.56 -0.53 5.41
CA LEU A 135 -3.41 0.93 5.46
C LEU A 135 -2.80 1.48 4.17
N LEU A 136 -1.67 0.91 3.79
CA LEU A 136 -0.95 1.13 2.54
C LEU A 136 -0.66 -0.24 1.93
N PHE A 137 -0.51 -0.30 0.61
CA PHE A 137 -0.24 -1.54 -0.09
C PHE A 137 0.94 -1.41 -1.05
N TRP A 138 1.45 -2.52 -1.55
CA TRP A 138 2.50 -2.52 -2.57
C TRP A 138 1.88 -2.55 -3.97
N GLU A 139 2.42 -1.76 -4.89
CA GLU A 139 2.14 -1.97 -6.31
C GLU A 139 2.63 -3.36 -6.75
N TYR A 140 2.06 -3.90 -7.83
CA TYR A 140 2.24 -5.31 -8.22
C TYR A 140 3.70 -5.73 -8.48
N THR A 141 4.60 -4.77 -8.72
CA THR A 141 6.05 -5.04 -8.82
C THR A 141 6.76 -5.13 -7.47
N GLY A 142 6.10 -4.72 -6.38
CA GLY A 142 6.66 -4.66 -5.04
C GLY A 142 7.62 -3.49 -4.80
N THR A 143 7.72 -2.54 -5.74
CA THR A 143 8.74 -1.48 -5.69
C THR A 143 8.23 -0.15 -5.13
N LYS A 144 6.91 0.05 -5.12
CA LYS A 144 6.29 1.30 -4.73
C LYS A 144 5.16 1.07 -3.74
N VAL A 145 5.15 1.87 -2.68
CA VAL A 145 4.03 1.94 -1.74
C VAL A 145 2.90 2.75 -2.37
N MET A 146 1.67 2.26 -2.23
CA MET A 146 0.45 2.77 -2.82
C MET A 146 -0.61 2.99 -1.74
N PRO A 147 -1.53 3.96 -1.92
CA PRO A 147 -2.63 4.16 -0.99
C PRO A 147 -3.61 2.98 -1.04
N CYS A 148 -4.15 2.62 0.11
CA CYS A 148 -5.24 1.65 0.25
C CYS A 148 -6.28 2.26 1.19
N VAL A 149 -6.45 1.79 2.43
CA VAL A 149 -7.38 2.40 3.41
C VAL A 149 -6.97 3.83 3.77
N ALA A 150 -5.67 4.10 3.89
CA ALA A 150 -5.14 5.46 3.92
C ALA A 150 -5.03 5.99 2.48
N ARG A 151 -5.55 7.20 2.25
CA ARG A 151 -5.48 7.89 0.95
C ARG A 151 -4.10 8.49 0.68
N GLN A 152 -3.34 8.81 1.72
CA GLN A 152 -2.06 9.48 1.65
C GLN A 152 -1.25 9.21 2.92
N TRP A 153 0.07 9.32 2.80
CA TRP A 153 0.99 9.33 3.94
C TRP A 153 2.06 10.41 3.72
N LEU A 154 2.62 10.91 4.82
CA LEU A 154 3.77 11.83 4.83
C LEU A 154 4.79 11.31 5.83
N LEU A 155 6.04 11.19 5.40
CA LEU A 155 7.18 10.92 6.27
C LEU A 155 7.81 12.26 6.65
N ALA A 156 8.01 12.50 7.94
CA ALA A 156 8.70 13.68 8.44
C ALA A 156 10.17 13.70 7.95
N ASP A 157 10.74 14.88 7.77
CA ASP A 157 12.10 15.06 7.25
C ASP A 157 13.17 14.38 8.11
N ASP A 158 12.93 14.26 9.43
CA ASP A 158 13.82 13.57 10.36
C ASP A 158 13.67 12.04 10.36
N GLY A 159 12.69 11.51 9.60
CA GLY A 159 12.38 10.10 9.48
C GLY A 159 11.72 9.48 10.73
N LYS A 160 11.34 10.27 11.74
CA LYS A 160 10.86 9.75 13.03
C LYS A 160 9.34 9.70 13.16
N SER A 161 8.61 10.24 12.21
CA SER A 161 7.15 10.27 12.25
C SER A 161 6.55 10.09 10.88
N VAL A 162 5.46 9.31 10.83
CA VAL A 162 4.64 9.10 9.63
C VAL A 162 3.22 9.56 9.94
N THR A 163 2.70 10.50 9.17
CA THR A 163 1.30 10.90 9.22
C THR A 163 0.52 10.15 8.17
N LEU A 164 -0.49 9.36 8.57
CA LEU A 164 -1.40 8.66 7.68
C LEU A 164 -2.72 9.43 7.59
N TYR A 165 -3.20 9.67 6.37
CA TYR A 165 -4.50 10.29 6.12
C TYR A 165 -5.51 9.20 5.74
N LEU A 166 -6.47 8.93 6.61
CA LEU A 166 -7.54 7.97 6.33
C LEU A 166 -8.54 8.52 5.30
N ARG A 167 -9.18 7.62 4.56
CA ARG A 167 -10.29 7.98 3.65
C ARG A 167 -11.50 8.45 4.45
N LYS A 168 -12.03 9.62 4.09
CA LYS A 168 -13.21 10.18 4.75
C LYS A 168 -14.46 9.35 4.45
N GLY A 169 -15.22 9.01 5.49
CA GLY A 169 -16.48 8.28 5.37
C GLY A 169 -16.33 6.77 5.20
N HIS A 170 -15.14 6.21 5.48
CA HIS A 170 -14.93 4.78 5.55
C HIS A 170 -15.69 4.17 6.74
N ARG A 171 -16.10 2.91 6.61
CA ARG A 171 -16.94 2.21 7.59
C ARG A 171 -16.51 0.75 7.68
N TRP A 172 -16.65 0.20 8.87
CA TRP A 172 -16.59 -1.24 9.11
C TRP A 172 -17.75 -1.96 8.39
N SER A 173 -17.64 -3.28 8.26
CA SER A 173 -18.63 -4.10 7.54
C SER A 173 -20.02 -4.08 8.17
N ASP A 174 -20.12 -3.75 9.45
CA ASP A 174 -21.37 -3.55 10.19
C ASP A 174 -21.95 -2.13 10.05
N GLY A 175 -21.21 -1.22 9.41
CA GLY A 175 -21.61 0.16 9.15
C GLY A 175 -21.08 1.19 10.14
N HIS A 176 -20.42 0.78 11.23
CA HIS A 176 -19.79 1.71 12.16
C HIS A 176 -18.70 2.54 11.46
N PRO A 177 -18.52 3.82 11.81
CA PRO A 177 -17.44 4.65 11.26
C PRO A 177 -16.08 4.01 11.53
N PHE A 178 -15.20 4.04 10.53
CA PHE A 178 -13.80 3.67 10.68
C PHE A 178 -12.96 4.94 10.85
N THR A 179 -12.28 5.10 11.97
CA THR A 179 -11.58 6.33 12.37
C THR A 179 -10.15 6.08 12.84
N ALA A 180 -9.44 7.15 13.21
CA ALA A 180 -8.13 7.03 13.82
C ALA A 180 -8.19 6.36 15.22
N ASP A 181 -9.34 6.43 15.90
CA ASP A 181 -9.52 5.88 17.25
C ASP A 181 -9.42 4.36 17.24
N ASP A 182 -9.84 3.70 16.14
CA ASP A 182 -9.67 2.25 15.96
C ASP A 182 -8.20 1.82 16.04
N PHE A 183 -7.28 2.69 15.58
CA PHE A 183 -5.84 2.43 15.63
C PHE A 183 -5.22 2.77 16.97
N VAL A 184 -5.69 3.85 17.62
CA VAL A 184 -5.26 4.21 18.97
C VAL A 184 -5.65 3.08 19.93
N PHE A 185 -6.90 2.60 19.86
CA PHE A 185 -7.37 1.45 20.64
C PHE A 185 -6.55 0.18 20.38
N TRP A 186 -6.14 -0.08 19.14
CA TRP A 186 -5.32 -1.25 18.84
C TRP A 186 -3.88 -1.14 19.38
N TYR A 187 -3.35 0.08 19.45
CA TYR A 187 -1.96 0.33 19.81
C TYR A 187 -1.74 0.48 21.32
N GLU A 188 -2.67 1.15 22.00
CA GLU A 188 -2.65 1.43 23.45
C GLU A 188 -3.27 0.30 24.28
#